data_AF-A0A8D4SPJ5-F1
#
_entry.id   AF-A0A8D4SPJ5-F1
#
_cell.length_a   1.000
_cell.length_b   1.000
_cell.length_c   1.000
_cell.angle_alpha   90.00
_cell.angle_beta   90.00
_cell.angle_gamma   90.00
#
_symmetry.space_group_name_H-M   'P 1'
#
loop_
_entity.id
_entity.type
_entity.pdbx_description
1 polymer ?
#
loop_
_entity_poly.entity_id
_entity_poly.type
_entity_poly.pdbx_seq_one_letter_code
_entity_poly.pdbx_strand_id
1 'polypeptide(L)'
;MKKLLELRQKKAELATQMRSLLTKAEDEKRSLTPEEATQFDEIRAQADALVTDITRYESLADEERTQGGKAKPVDDGKKVTNDELRHYIMTGETRMLSTTVNESGGYSVIPELDSEIMRMLADESEMRQICTVKTTKSNEYKKLVSVGGAAVGRGVEGAARTETATPKLEEVSIKLNPIYAYPKTTQEILDFSDVDILGWLTEEISDTFIETEETDLVNGDGTKKAKGFLSYPRAATGDRTRPFGTLEKMVAAGDDPTADELIDLVFKLRRRYRKNAVWVMNSNSAAMLQKIKNGNGDYIWRDRLQAGDPDMLLGHPVRYLENMPDAEPGKPVIAIGDFKRGYFIVDHETGTRTRPDNITEPGFYKVHTDKYLGGGLVDSNAIKVLEIAE
;
A
#
# COMPACT_ATOMS: atom_id res chain seq x y z
N MET A 1 -12.97 -29.11 -15.36
CA MET A 1 -11.55 -29.23 -15.78
C MET A 1 -11.03 -30.65 -16.02
N LYS A 2 -11.44 -31.72 -15.31
CA LYS A 2 -10.97 -33.11 -15.57
C LYS A 2 -11.16 -33.57 -17.04
N LYS A 3 -12.34 -33.30 -17.61
CA LYS A 3 -12.69 -33.69 -18.99
C LYS A 3 -11.82 -33.04 -20.07
N LEU A 4 -11.40 -31.79 -19.88
CA LEU A 4 -10.51 -31.07 -20.82
C LEU A 4 -9.08 -31.64 -20.80
N LEU A 5 -8.62 -32.08 -19.62
CA LEU A 5 -7.33 -32.74 -19.45
C LEU A 5 -7.30 -34.12 -20.11
N GLU A 6 -8.38 -34.90 -19.96
CA GLU A 6 -8.57 -36.19 -20.67
C GLU A 6 -8.60 -36.02 -22.20
N LEU A 7 -9.29 -35.00 -22.72
CA LEU A 7 -9.33 -34.72 -24.16
C LEU A 7 -7.94 -34.33 -24.71
N ARG A 8 -7.16 -33.55 -23.95
CA ARG A 8 -5.78 -33.20 -24.32
C ARG A 8 -4.84 -34.41 -24.31
N GLN A 9 -5.02 -35.34 -23.36
CA GLN A 9 -4.27 -36.60 -23.33
C GLN A 9 -4.59 -37.47 -24.54
N LYS A 10 -5.88 -37.67 -24.87
CA LYS A 10 -6.30 -38.42 -26.07
C LYS A 10 -5.76 -37.81 -27.37
N LYS A 11 -5.76 -36.48 -27.49
CA LYS A 11 -5.14 -35.79 -28.64
C LYS A 11 -3.64 -36.06 -28.73
N ALA A 12 -2.92 -36.03 -27.60
CA ALA A 12 -1.49 -36.31 -27.57
C ALA A 12 -1.18 -37.76 -27.99
N GLU A 13 -2.01 -38.72 -27.59
CA GLU A 13 -1.91 -40.13 -28.00
C GLU A 13 -2.17 -40.33 -29.50
N LEU A 14 -3.17 -39.67 -30.08
CA LEU A 14 -3.40 -39.73 -31.53
C LEU A 14 -2.26 -39.05 -32.32
N ALA A 15 -1.68 -37.98 -31.78
CA ALA A 15 -0.53 -37.31 -32.39
C ALA A 15 0.74 -38.17 -32.37
N THR A 16 0.96 -38.98 -31.31
CA THR A 16 2.07 -39.94 -31.28
C THR A 16 1.81 -41.12 -32.22
N GLN A 17 0.57 -41.56 -32.37
CA GLN A 17 0.20 -42.57 -33.38
C GLN A 17 0.45 -42.08 -34.81
N MET A 18 0.00 -40.87 -35.16
CA MET A 18 0.29 -40.25 -36.48
C MET A 18 1.79 -40.12 -36.74
N ARG A 19 2.58 -39.72 -35.73
CA ARG A 19 4.04 -39.65 -35.86
C ARG A 19 4.66 -41.02 -36.08
N SER A 20 4.20 -42.06 -35.37
CA SER A 20 4.76 -43.40 -35.53
C SER A 20 4.46 -44.03 -36.90
N LEU A 21 3.33 -43.69 -37.54
CA LEU A 21 3.04 -44.07 -38.92
C LEU A 21 3.96 -43.37 -39.92
N LEU A 22 4.23 -42.07 -39.71
CA LEU A 22 5.16 -41.31 -40.55
C LEU A 22 6.61 -41.79 -40.40
N THR A 23 7.08 -42.05 -39.17
CA THR A 23 8.44 -42.54 -38.94
C THR A 23 8.66 -43.93 -39.53
N LYS A 24 7.65 -44.81 -39.50
CA LYS A 24 7.73 -46.13 -40.17
C LYS A 24 7.88 -46.00 -41.68
N ALA A 25 7.12 -45.11 -42.31
CA ALA A 25 7.24 -44.84 -43.74
C ALA A 25 8.62 -44.23 -44.10
N GLU A 26 9.15 -43.34 -43.24
CA GLU A 26 10.49 -42.75 -43.40
C GLU A 26 11.62 -43.79 -43.23
N ASP A 27 11.53 -44.67 -42.23
CA ASP A 27 12.51 -45.73 -41.96
C ASP A 27 12.59 -46.74 -43.12
N GLU A 28 11.46 -47.02 -43.78
CA GLU A 28 11.37 -47.89 -44.95
C GLU A 28 11.69 -47.17 -46.28
N LYS A 29 12.03 -45.87 -46.24
CA LYS A 29 12.30 -45.00 -47.41
C LYS A 29 11.22 -45.08 -48.49
N ARG A 30 9.96 -45.22 -48.06
CA ARG A 30 8.79 -45.37 -48.93
C ARG A 30 7.79 -44.25 -48.64
N SER A 31 6.98 -43.86 -49.63
CA SER A 31 5.75 -43.13 -49.34
C SER A 31 4.75 -44.05 -48.63
N LEU A 32 3.90 -43.47 -47.77
CA LEU A 32 2.77 -44.15 -47.13
C LEU A 32 2.07 -45.10 -48.12
N THR A 33 1.85 -46.34 -47.70
CA THR A 33 1.02 -47.27 -48.47
C THR A 33 -0.43 -46.75 -48.56
N PRO A 34 -1.23 -47.20 -49.54
CA PRO A 34 -2.62 -46.76 -49.65
C PRO A 34 -3.45 -47.02 -48.38
N GLU A 35 -3.15 -48.10 -47.66
CA GLU A 35 -3.81 -48.47 -46.40
C GLU A 35 -3.35 -47.59 -45.23
N GLU A 36 -2.05 -47.30 -45.12
CA GLU A 36 -1.52 -46.39 -44.09
C GLU A 36 -1.94 -44.92 -44.33
N ALA A 37 -2.11 -44.52 -45.60
CA ALA A 37 -2.65 -43.21 -45.94
C ALA A 37 -4.11 -43.08 -45.47
N THR A 38 -4.95 -44.10 -45.70
CA THR A 38 -6.32 -44.11 -45.17
C THR A 38 -6.36 -44.10 -43.64
N GLN A 39 -5.49 -44.85 -42.98
CA GLN A 39 -5.40 -44.88 -41.53
C GLN A 39 -4.92 -43.54 -40.95
N PHE A 40 -3.97 -42.89 -41.60
CA PHE A 40 -3.49 -41.56 -41.21
C PHE A 40 -4.60 -40.50 -41.35
N ASP A 41 -5.35 -40.54 -42.44
CA ASP A 41 -6.47 -39.61 -42.68
C ASP A 41 -7.61 -39.81 -41.67
N GLU A 42 -7.90 -41.05 -41.27
CA GLU A 42 -8.87 -41.36 -40.22
C GLU A 42 -8.43 -40.85 -38.84
N ILE A 43 -7.17 -41.10 -38.45
CA ILE A 43 -6.62 -40.61 -37.17
C ILE A 43 -6.58 -39.08 -37.15
N ARG A 44 -6.27 -38.46 -38.29
CA ARG A 44 -6.29 -37.01 -38.45
C ARG A 44 -7.71 -36.45 -38.28
N ALA A 45 -8.71 -37.07 -38.88
CA ALA A 45 -10.11 -36.66 -38.70
C ALA A 45 -10.56 -36.75 -37.24
N GLN A 46 -10.12 -37.79 -36.51
CA GLN A 46 -10.38 -37.92 -35.06
C GLN A 46 -9.65 -36.85 -34.23
N ALA A 47 -8.40 -36.53 -34.58
CA ALA A 47 -7.64 -35.48 -33.92
C ALA A 47 -8.28 -34.10 -34.14
N ASP A 48 -8.78 -33.81 -35.34
CA ASP A 48 -9.47 -32.56 -35.66
C ASP A 48 -10.81 -32.45 -34.91
N ALA A 49 -11.58 -33.55 -34.79
CA ALA A 49 -12.78 -33.58 -33.96
C ALA A 49 -12.47 -33.27 -32.48
N LEU A 50 -11.41 -33.86 -31.91
CA LEU A 50 -10.99 -33.57 -30.55
C LEU A 50 -10.53 -32.11 -30.36
N VAL A 51 -9.92 -31.50 -31.37
CA VAL A 51 -9.57 -30.07 -31.34
C VAL A 51 -10.82 -29.19 -31.28
N THR A 52 -11.85 -29.53 -32.06
CA THR A 52 -13.13 -28.80 -31.99
C THR A 52 -13.81 -28.94 -30.62
N ASP A 53 -13.69 -30.10 -29.96
CA ASP A 53 -14.25 -30.28 -28.63
C ASP A 53 -13.41 -29.58 -27.54
N ILE A 54 -12.07 -29.62 -27.63
CA ILE A 54 -11.19 -28.89 -26.71
C ILE A 54 -11.47 -27.40 -26.79
N THR A 55 -11.59 -26.82 -27.98
CA THR A 55 -11.88 -25.39 -28.15
C THR A 55 -13.24 -24.99 -27.58
N ARG A 56 -14.27 -25.85 -27.68
CA ARG A 56 -15.57 -25.64 -27.02
C ARG A 56 -15.48 -25.69 -25.50
N TYR A 57 -14.71 -26.63 -24.96
CA TYR A 57 -14.51 -26.73 -23.52
C TYR A 57 -13.63 -25.60 -22.97
N GLU A 58 -12.68 -25.09 -23.76
CA GLU A 58 -11.87 -23.90 -23.42
C GLU A 58 -12.73 -22.64 -23.43
N SER A 59 -13.57 -22.43 -24.45
CA SER A 59 -14.47 -21.28 -24.48
C SER A 59 -15.46 -21.29 -23.31
N LEU A 60 -16.00 -22.45 -22.94
CA LEU A 60 -16.86 -22.59 -21.76
C LEU A 60 -16.10 -22.33 -20.46
N ALA A 61 -14.85 -22.80 -20.34
CA ALA A 61 -14.03 -22.55 -19.15
C ALA A 61 -13.59 -21.08 -19.02
N ASP A 62 -13.35 -20.41 -20.15
CA ASP A 62 -13.04 -18.98 -20.20
C ASP A 62 -14.29 -18.12 -19.96
N GLU A 63 -15.47 -18.56 -20.41
CA GLU A 63 -16.77 -17.97 -20.05
C GLU A 63 -17.08 -18.14 -18.56
N GLU A 64 -16.84 -19.31 -17.97
CA GLU A 64 -16.95 -19.53 -16.52
C GLU A 64 -15.97 -18.66 -15.73
N ARG A 65 -14.74 -18.47 -16.23
CA ARG A 65 -13.75 -17.54 -15.64
C ARG A 65 -14.16 -16.07 -15.77
N THR A 66 -14.73 -15.67 -16.90
CA THR A 66 -15.18 -14.29 -17.10
C THR A 66 -16.49 -13.98 -16.38
N GLN A 67 -17.37 -14.98 -16.16
CA GLN A 67 -18.49 -14.87 -15.22
C GLN A 67 -18.03 -14.80 -13.76
N GLY A 68 -16.98 -15.54 -13.38
CA GLY A 68 -16.32 -15.40 -12.07
C GLY A 68 -15.69 -14.02 -11.84
N GLY A 69 -15.31 -13.31 -12.91
CA GLY A 69 -14.83 -11.92 -12.87
C GLY A 69 -15.94 -10.85 -12.86
N LYS A 70 -17.22 -11.25 -12.94
CA LYS A 70 -18.39 -10.35 -12.85
C LYS A 70 -19.40 -10.77 -11.79
N ALA A 71 -18.96 -11.51 -10.78
CA ALA A 71 -19.65 -11.48 -9.50
C ALA A 71 -19.41 -10.10 -8.87
N LYS A 72 -20.42 -9.22 -8.96
CA LYS A 72 -20.58 -8.19 -7.93
C LYS A 72 -20.51 -8.91 -6.57
N PRO A 73 -19.88 -8.33 -5.54
CA PRO A 73 -20.01 -8.89 -4.20
C PRO A 73 -21.50 -8.90 -3.89
N VAL A 74 -22.08 -10.10 -3.89
CA VAL A 74 -23.33 -10.32 -3.18
C VAL A 74 -22.88 -10.31 -1.74
N ASP A 75 -23.07 -9.15 -1.11
CA ASP A 75 -23.28 -9.03 0.32
C ASP A 75 -24.46 -9.94 0.69
N ASP A 76 -24.19 -11.23 0.83
CA ASP A 76 -25.02 -12.09 1.64
C ASP A 76 -24.71 -11.67 3.07
N GLY A 77 -25.49 -10.72 3.57
CA GLY A 77 -25.41 -10.15 4.93
C GLY A 77 -25.68 -11.16 6.05
N LYS A 78 -25.10 -12.36 5.97
CA LYS A 78 -24.84 -13.22 7.12
C LYS A 78 -23.55 -12.74 7.74
N LYS A 79 -23.68 -11.88 8.74
CA LYS A 79 -22.63 -11.68 9.75
C LYS A 79 -22.11 -13.04 10.18
N VAL A 80 -20.80 -13.22 10.14
CA VAL A 80 -20.10 -14.40 10.66
C VAL A 80 -20.68 -14.74 12.04
N THR A 81 -21.18 -15.96 12.19
CA THR A 81 -21.79 -16.38 13.46
C THR A 81 -20.67 -16.74 14.44
N ASN A 82 -20.79 -16.37 15.72
CA ASN A 82 -19.78 -16.67 16.76
C ASN A 82 -19.38 -18.15 16.84
N ASP A 83 -20.25 -19.07 16.41
CA ASP A 83 -19.96 -20.51 16.38
C ASP A 83 -18.94 -20.90 15.27
N GLU A 84 -18.92 -20.18 14.15
CA GLU A 84 -17.99 -20.43 13.04
C GLU A 84 -16.58 -19.90 13.36
N LEU A 85 -16.50 -18.77 14.08
CA LEU A 85 -15.27 -18.28 14.70
C LEU A 85 -14.73 -19.30 15.71
N ARG A 86 -15.58 -19.76 16.65
CA ARG A 86 -15.18 -20.71 17.71
C ARG A 86 -14.62 -22.03 17.15
N HIS A 87 -15.20 -22.58 16.09
CA HIS A 87 -14.71 -23.82 15.48
C HIS A 87 -13.33 -23.67 14.82
N TYR A 88 -13.06 -22.51 14.21
CA TYR A 88 -11.77 -22.18 13.61
C TYR A 88 -10.67 -21.98 14.67
N ILE A 89 -11.02 -21.29 15.76
CA ILE A 89 -10.14 -20.98 16.89
C ILE A 89 -9.69 -22.24 17.63
N MET A 90 -10.58 -23.23 17.81
CA MET A 90 -10.28 -24.41 18.61
C MET A 90 -9.36 -25.43 17.94
N THR A 91 -9.37 -25.52 16.61
CA THR A 91 -8.70 -26.63 15.91
C THR A 91 -7.47 -26.22 15.12
N GLY A 92 -7.34 -24.94 14.73
CA GLY A 92 -6.26 -24.49 13.84
C GLY A 92 -6.26 -25.19 12.47
N GLU A 93 -7.24 -26.04 12.17
CA GLU A 93 -7.37 -26.74 10.91
C GLU A 93 -7.95 -25.78 9.85
N THR A 94 -7.07 -25.25 9.00
CA THR A 94 -7.47 -24.91 7.64
C THR A 94 -7.70 -26.22 6.89
N ARG A 95 -8.90 -26.81 6.98
CA ARG A 95 -9.19 -28.07 6.28
C ARG A 95 -9.01 -27.91 4.78
N MET A 96 -7.85 -28.37 4.30
CA MET A 96 -7.65 -28.74 2.92
C MET A 96 -8.53 -29.94 2.57
N LEU A 97 -9.02 -29.91 1.33
CA LEU A 97 -9.66 -30.97 0.54
C LEU A 97 -11.19 -31.08 0.62
N SER A 98 -11.88 -30.17 -0.07
CA SER A 98 -12.72 -30.55 -1.21
C SER A 98 -13.12 -29.30 -2.01
N THR A 99 -12.60 -29.16 -3.23
CA THR A 99 -13.05 -28.15 -4.22
C THR A 99 -14.40 -28.53 -4.85
N THR A 100 -15.27 -29.24 -4.13
CA THR A 100 -16.49 -29.83 -4.74
C THR A 100 -17.79 -29.53 -4.01
N VAL A 101 -17.79 -28.73 -2.92
CA VAL A 101 -19.06 -28.34 -2.28
C VAL A 101 -18.98 -26.89 -1.79
N ASN A 102 -19.83 -26.03 -2.38
CA ASN A 102 -20.01 -24.61 -2.06
C ASN A 102 -20.75 -24.40 -0.73
N GLU A 103 -20.20 -24.84 0.40
CA GLU A 103 -20.86 -24.59 1.70
C GLU A 103 -19.93 -24.62 2.91
N SER A 104 -18.71 -24.09 2.79
CA SER A 104 -17.80 -23.95 3.93
C SER A 104 -17.00 -22.65 3.83
N GLY A 105 -17.53 -21.58 4.42
CA GLY A 105 -16.91 -20.25 4.54
C GLY A 105 -15.69 -20.18 5.47
N GLY A 106 -15.02 -21.31 5.77
CA GLY A 106 -13.86 -21.35 6.65
C GLY A 106 -12.55 -20.83 6.04
N TYR A 107 -12.55 -20.48 4.75
CA TYR A 107 -11.37 -19.96 4.03
C TYR A 107 -11.32 -18.44 3.94
N SER A 108 -12.34 -17.70 4.42
CA SER A 108 -12.41 -16.25 4.26
C SER A 108 -12.11 -15.43 5.52
N VAL A 109 -12.16 -16.03 6.72
CA VAL A 109 -12.05 -15.27 7.99
C VAL A 109 -10.71 -14.54 8.15
N ILE A 110 -9.56 -15.18 7.85
CA ILE A 110 -8.25 -14.50 7.94
C ILE A 110 -8.10 -13.41 6.86
N PRO A 111 -8.36 -13.68 5.57
CA PRO A 111 -8.31 -12.63 4.55
C PRO A 111 -9.28 -11.47 4.80
N GLU A 112 -10.46 -11.73 5.37
CA GLU A 112 -11.44 -10.71 5.76
C GLU A 112 -10.92 -9.85 6.91
N LEU A 113 -10.38 -10.46 7.97
CA LEU A 113 -9.77 -9.75 9.11
C LEU A 113 -8.56 -8.91 8.67
N ASP A 114 -7.67 -9.46 7.84
CA ASP A 114 -6.54 -8.71 7.28
C ASP A 114 -7.01 -7.51 6.43
N SER A 115 -8.12 -7.66 5.69
CA SER A 115 -8.71 -6.57 4.90
C SER A 115 -9.38 -5.50 5.77
N GLU A 116 -9.96 -5.90 6.91
CA GLU A 116 -10.58 -5.00 7.87
C GLU A 116 -9.53 -4.17 8.61
N ILE A 117 -8.45 -4.80 9.10
CA ILE A 117 -7.32 -4.10 9.71
C ILE A 117 -6.73 -3.08 8.72
N MET A 118 -6.55 -3.47 7.45
CA MET A 118 -6.03 -2.55 6.44
C MET A 118 -7.01 -1.41 6.12
N ARG A 119 -8.33 -1.63 6.22
CA ARG A 119 -9.34 -0.58 6.05
C ARG A 119 -9.30 0.39 7.22
N MET A 120 -9.34 -0.09 8.45
CA MET A 120 -9.21 0.73 9.67
C MET A 120 -7.93 1.55 9.63
N LEU A 121 -6.80 0.93 9.31
CA LEU A 121 -5.52 1.62 9.16
C LEU A 121 -5.56 2.73 8.09
N ALA A 122 -6.23 2.51 6.96
CA ALA A 122 -6.32 3.51 5.90
C ALA A 122 -7.26 4.67 6.25
N ASP A 123 -8.32 4.39 7.00
CA ASP A 123 -9.33 5.37 7.39
C ASP A 123 -8.89 6.20 8.61
N GLU A 124 -8.15 5.61 9.55
CA GLU A 124 -7.74 6.28 10.79
C GLU A 124 -6.33 6.89 10.72
N SER A 125 -5.41 6.36 9.93
CA SER A 125 -4.08 6.95 9.81
C SER A 125 -4.10 8.24 8.97
N GLU A 126 -3.86 9.36 9.63
CA GLU A 126 -3.81 10.69 9.05
C GLU A 126 -2.68 10.81 8.03
N MET A 127 -1.53 10.18 8.30
CA MET A 127 -0.41 10.13 7.35
C MET A 127 -0.78 9.43 6.04
N ARG A 128 -1.58 8.35 6.10
CA ARG A 128 -2.06 7.64 4.90
C ARG A 128 -3.06 8.45 4.09
N GLN A 129 -3.89 9.26 4.75
CA GLN A 129 -4.84 10.15 4.06
C GLN A 129 -4.12 11.26 3.26
N ILE A 130 -2.99 11.77 3.76
CA ILE A 130 -2.26 12.89 3.13
C ILE A 130 -1.14 12.46 2.17
N CYS A 131 -0.57 11.26 2.34
CA CYS A 131 0.56 10.78 1.53
C CYS A 131 0.11 9.90 0.34
N THR A 132 1.04 9.61 -0.57
CA THR A 132 0.79 8.59 -1.61
C THR A 132 1.18 7.21 -1.10
N VAL A 133 0.22 6.28 -1.05
CA VAL A 133 0.47 4.87 -0.75
C VAL A 133 0.85 4.11 -2.03
N LYS A 134 1.90 3.29 -1.94
CA LYS A 134 2.37 2.40 -3.01
C LYS A 134 2.52 0.99 -2.46
N THR A 135 2.38 0.00 -3.35
CA THR A 135 2.63 -1.39 -3.04
C THR A 135 3.84 -1.90 -3.80
N THR A 136 4.62 -2.79 -3.20
CA THR A 136 5.75 -3.47 -3.84
C THR A 136 5.84 -4.94 -3.45
N LYS A 137 6.50 -5.74 -4.30
CA LYS A 137 6.80 -7.16 -4.05
C LYS A 137 8.21 -7.38 -3.48
N SER A 138 9.08 -6.37 -3.58
CA SER A 138 10.46 -6.42 -3.12
C SER A 138 10.60 -5.76 -1.74
N ASN A 139 11.68 -6.10 -1.02
CA ASN A 139 12.01 -5.47 0.27
C ASN A 139 12.40 -3.98 0.16
N GLU A 140 12.48 -3.44 -1.06
CA GLU A 140 12.87 -2.08 -1.34
C GLU A 140 12.05 -1.55 -2.53
N TYR A 141 11.58 -0.31 -2.43
CA TYR A 141 10.95 0.43 -3.51
C TYR A 141 11.92 1.50 -4.01
N LYS A 142 12.18 1.48 -5.32
CA LYS A 142 13.10 2.40 -5.99
C LYS A 142 12.36 3.27 -6.98
N LYS A 143 12.66 4.56 -6.98
CA LYS A 143 12.06 5.51 -7.91
C LYS A 143 13.07 6.56 -8.34
N LEU A 144 13.19 6.76 -9.65
CA LEU A 144 13.93 7.89 -10.19
C LEU A 144 13.08 9.15 -10.13
N VAL A 145 13.64 10.21 -9.54
CA VAL A 145 13.01 11.52 -9.39
C VAL A 145 13.85 12.54 -10.14
N SER A 146 13.19 13.38 -10.93
CA SER A 146 13.87 14.49 -11.60
C SER A 146 14.04 15.67 -10.64
N VAL A 147 15.28 16.08 -10.43
CA VAL A 147 15.64 17.27 -9.63
C VAL A 147 15.49 18.57 -10.46
N GLY A 148 15.12 18.43 -11.73
CA GLY A 148 15.08 19.54 -12.68
C GLY A 148 16.49 19.94 -13.13
N GLY A 149 16.65 21.21 -13.51
CA GLY A 149 17.91 21.73 -14.06
C GLY A 149 17.90 21.93 -15.57
N ALA A 150 16.82 21.56 -16.27
CA ALA A 150 16.63 21.98 -17.66
C ALA A 150 16.63 23.50 -17.77
N ALA A 151 17.51 24.02 -18.63
CA ALA A 151 17.52 25.42 -19.01
C ALA A 151 16.85 25.58 -20.38
N VAL A 152 16.10 26.67 -20.57
CA VAL A 152 15.55 27.04 -21.88
C VAL A 152 16.32 28.27 -22.36
N GLY A 153 17.04 28.13 -23.47
CA GLY A 153 17.69 29.25 -24.15
C GLY A 153 16.70 30.01 -25.03
N ARG A 154 16.89 31.33 -25.17
CA ARG A 154 16.20 32.14 -26.19
C ARG A 154 17.17 32.35 -27.34
N GLY A 155 16.79 31.91 -28.54
CA GLY A 155 17.61 32.07 -29.74
C GLY A 155 17.58 33.50 -30.27
N VAL A 156 18.66 33.90 -30.94
CA VAL A 156 18.74 35.14 -31.73
C VAL A 156 18.95 34.75 -33.19
N GLU A 157 18.36 35.50 -34.12
CA GLU A 157 18.51 35.27 -35.56
C GLU A 157 19.98 35.37 -35.99
N GLY A 158 20.44 34.42 -36.80
CA GLY A 158 21.82 34.37 -37.29
C GLY A 158 22.87 33.84 -36.30
N ALA A 159 22.51 33.53 -35.05
CA ALA A 159 23.45 32.98 -34.04
C ALA A 159 23.31 31.45 -33.89
N ALA A 160 24.45 30.77 -33.70
CA ALA A 160 24.48 29.36 -33.34
C ALA A 160 23.86 29.15 -31.95
N ARG A 161 23.07 28.10 -31.78
CA ARG A 161 22.47 27.76 -30.48
C ARG A 161 23.45 26.93 -29.66
N THR A 162 23.71 27.36 -28.42
CA THR A 162 24.54 26.62 -27.46
C THR A 162 23.72 25.55 -26.74
N GLU A 163 24.39 24.48 -26.30
CA GLU A 163 23.76 23.44 -25.50
C GLU A 163 23.19 24.00 -24.19
N THR A 164 21.98 23.55 -23.83
CA THR A 164 21.33 23.90 -22.57
C THR A 164 21.58 22.81 -21.53
N ALA A 165 21.56 23.17 -20.25
CA ALA A 165 21.68 22.21 -19.16
C ALA A 165 20.61 21.10 -19.23
N THR A 166 21.03 19.86 -18.99
CA THR A 166 20.19 18.65 -18.99
C THR A 166 19.59 18.40 -17.60
N PRO A 167 18.33 17.94 -17.48
CA PRO A 167 17.77 17.51 -16.20
C PRO A 167 18.61 16.42 -15.53
N LYS A 168 18.82 16.55 -14.23
CA LYS A 168 19.41 15.48 -13.41
C LYS A 168 18.31 14.60 -12.83
N LEU A 169 18.58 13.29 -12.75
CA LEU A 169 17.75 12.30 -12.09
C LEU A 169 18.49 11.80 -10.85
N GLU A 170 17.77 11.68 -9.73
CA GLU A 170 18.25 11.06 -8.50
C GLU A 170 17.41 9.83 -8.19
N GLU A 171 18.03 8.81 -7.60
CA GLU A 171 17.33 7.61 -7.15
C GLU A 171 16.90 7.76 -5.69
N VAL A 172 15.59 7.61 -5.46
CA VAL A 172 15.03 7.46 -4.11
C VAL A 172 14.82 5.98 -3.84
N SER A 173 15.42 5.49 -2.77
CA SER A 173 15.23 4.15 -2.24
C SER A 173 14.44 4.22 -0.93
N ILE A 174 13.40 3.41 -0.83
CA ILE A 174 12.57 3.23 0.37
C ILE A 174 12.62 1.75 0.75
N LYS A 175 13.26 1.44 1.88
CA LYS A 175 13.31 0.09 2.42
C LYS A 175 12.05 -0.22 3.21
N LEU A 176 11.52 -1.43 3.05
CA LEU A 176 10.43 -1.94 3.85
C LEU A 176 10.99 -2.65 5.08
N ASN A 177 10.42 -2.36 6.24
CA ASN A 177 10.78 -2.98 7.51
C ASN A 177 9.57 -3.75 8.08
N PRO A 178 9.79 -4.93 8.68
CA PRO A 178 8.72 -5.67 9.32
C PRO A 178 8.28 -5.00 10.62
N ILE A 179 6.97 -4.85 10.80
CA ILE A 179 6.30 -4.48 12.05
C ILE A 179 5.39 -5.66 12.42
N TYR A 180 5.39 -6.05 13.69
CA TYR A 180 4.62 -7.20 14.15
C TYR A 180 4.08 -6.97 15.56
N ALA A 181 2.92 -7.57 15.83
CA ALA A 181 2.36 -7.75 17.16
C ALA A 181 2.21 -9.24 17.41
N TYR A 182 2.54 -9.68 18.63
CA TYR A 182 2.41 -11.09 19.01
C TYR A 182 1.88 -11.29 20.44
N PRO A 183 0.66 -10.81 20.74
CA PRO A 183 0.04 -11.00 22.04
C PRO A 183 -0.27 -12.48 22.33
N LYS A 184 -0.27 -12.81 23.62
CA LYS A 184 -0.53 -14.14 24.17
C LYS A 184 -1.75 -14.10 25.09
N THR A 185 -2.68 -15.03 24.90
CA THR A 185 -3.81 -15.29 25.82
C THR A 185 -3.84 -16.76 26.22
N THR A 186 -4.63 -17.12 27.22
CA THR A 186 -4.83 -18.52 27.64
C THR A 186 -6.05 -19.12 26.94
N GLN A 187 -5.98 -20.42 26.64
CA GLN A 187 -7.10 -21.13 26.00
C GLN A 187 -8.35 -21.12 26.88
N GLU A 188 -8.20 -21.25 28.20
CA GLU A 188 -9.32 -21.21 29.14
C GLU A 188 -10.08 -19.89 29.09
N ILE A 189 -9.38 -18.76 28.95
CA ILE A 189 -10.02 -17.45 28.83
C ILE A 189 -10.80 -17.36 27.52
N LEU A 190 -10.29 -17.92 26.42
CA LEU A 190 -11.04 -17.98 25.15
C LEU A 190 -12.28 -18.87 25.21
N ASP A 191 -12.19 -20.02 25.89
CA ASP A 191 -13.24 -21.02 25.91
C ASP A 191 -14.37 -20.67 26.91
N PHE A 192 -14.02 -20.04 28.05
CA PHE A 192 -14.95 -19.76 29.16
C PHE A 192 -15.37 -18.31 29.29
N SER A 193 -14.85 -17.40 28.46
CA SER A 193 -15.28 -16.01 28.48
C SER A 193 -16.60 -15.80 27.72
N ASP A 194 -17.51 -15.07 28.35
CA ASP A 194 -18.72 -14.56 27.74
C ASP A 194 -18.45 -13.37 26.78
N VAL A 195 -17.23 -12.82 26.81
CA VAL A 195 -16.76 -11.69 25.99
C VAL A 195 -15.87 -12.19 24.85
N ASP A 196 -16.05 -11.61 23.65
CA ASP A 196 -15.19 -11.86 22.48
C ASP A 196 -13.81 -11.22 22.64
N ILE A 197 -12.90 -11.98 23.27
CA ILE A 197 -11.51 -11.55 23.51
C ILE A 197 -10.72 -11.42 22.21
N LEU A 198 -11.04 -12.19 21.18
CA LEU A 198 -10.27 -12.17 19.93
C LEU A 198 -10.66 -10.98 19.05
N GLY A 199 -11.95 -10.63 19.01
CA GLY A 199 -12.41 -9.39 18.42
C GLY A 199 -11.73 -8.19 19.09
N TRP A 200 -11.82 -8.12 20.42
CA TRP A 200 -11.16 -7.07 21.20
C TRP A 200 -9.63 -7.02 20.97
N LEU A 201 -8.96 -8.17 20.96
CA LEU A 201 -7.52 -8.23 20.73
C LEU A 201 -7.14 -7.75 19.33
N THR A 202 -7.97 -8.03 18.33
CA THR A 202 -7.73 -7.61 16.94
C THR A 202 -7.90 -6.09 16.79
N GLU A 203 -8.89 -5.51 17.46
CA GLU A 203 -9.10 -4.06 17.52
C GLU A 203 -7.91 -3.36 18.18
N GLU A 204 -7.49 -3.82 19.36
CA GLU A 204 -6.33 -3.28 20.08
C GLU A 204 -5.01 -3.41 19.26
N ILE A 205 -4.83 -4.54 18.57
CA ILE A 205 -3.71 -4.70 17.64
C ILE A 205 -3.79 -3.65 16.53
N SER A 206 -4.97 -3.42 15.95
CA SER A 206 -5.14 -2.46 14.86
C SER A 206 -4.78 -1.03 15.30
N ASP A 207 -5.27 -0.61 16.45
CA ASP A 207 -4.99 0.71 17.05
C ASP A 207 -3.49 0.90 17.31
N THR A 208 -2.86 -0.08 17.95
CA THR A 208 -1.41 -0.03 18.23
C THR A 208 -0.56 -0.07 16.95
N PHE A 209 -1.03 -0.74 15.89
CA PHE A 209 -0.40 -0.67 14.56
C PHE A 209 -0.50 0.74 13.95
N ILE A 210 -1.66 1.41 14.07
CA ILE A 210 -1.84 2.78 13.60
C ILE A 210 -0.87 3.72 14.33
N GLU A 211 -0.86 3.70 15.67
CA GLU A 211 0.00 4.58 16.47
C GLU A 211 1.50 4.37 16.17
N THR A 212 1.92 3.10 16.09
CA THR A 212 3.32 2.75 15.80
C THR A 212 3.70 3.18 14.38
N GLU A 213 2.83 2.93 13.41
CA GLU A 213 3.04 3.35 12.04
C GLU A 213 3.15 4.87 11.92
N GLU A 214 2.26 5.63 12.52
CA GLU A 214 2.33 7.09 12.49
C GLU A 214 3.60 7.64 13.13
N THR A 215 4.01 7.06 14.27
CA THR A 215 5.26 7.42 14.95
C THR A 215 6.45 7.20 14.02
N ASP A 216 6.50 6.07 13.33
CA ASP A 216 7.55 5.72 12.38
C ASP A 216 7.55 6.63 11.14
N LEU A 217 6.38 6.99 10.61
CA LEU A 217 6.24 7.85 9.43
C LEU A 217 6.53 9.34 9.72
N VAL A 218 6.40 9.77 10.97
CA VAL A 218 6.73 11.15 11.40
C VAL A 218 8.19 11.24 11.85
N ASN A 219 8.61 10.41 12.82
CA ASN A 219 9.88 10.51 13.55
C ASN A 219 10.83 9.32 13.35
N GLY A 220 10.47 8.30 12.59
CA GLY A 220 11.30 7.11 12.42
C GLY A 220 12.69 7.42 11.86
N ASP A 221 13.72 6.76 12.38
CA ASP A 221 15.14 7.02 12.05
C ASP A 221 15.62 6.24 10.80
N GLY A 222 14.78 5.38 10.21
CA GLY A 222 15.13 4.51 9.08
C GLY A 222 15.90 3.24 9.44
N THR A 223 16.22 3.01 10.72
CA THR A 223 16.94 1.82 11.21
C THR A 223 15.95 0.80 11.75
N LYS A 224 15.59 -0.18 10.93
CA LYS A 224 14.56 -1.21 11.22
C LYS A 224 13.14 -0.65 11.39
N LYS A 225 12.92 0.61 11.08
CA LYS A 225 11.63 1.29 11.02
C LYS A 225 11.59 2.24 9.83
N ALA A 226 10.40 2.73 9.46
CA ALA A 226 10.29 3.70 8.37
C ALA A 226 11.14 4.95 8.66
N LYS A 227 11.58 5.66 7.60
CA LYS A 227 12.27 6.93 7.79
C LYS A 227 11.24 8.05 7.78
N GLY A 228 10.95 8.58 8.96
CA GLY A 228 9.98 9.64 9.12
C GLY A 228 10.40 10.93 8.43
N PHE A 229 9.44 11.75 7.99
CA PHE A 229 9.76 12.96 7.24
C PHE A 229 10.55 13.98 8.08
N LEU A 230 10.39 13.99 9.41
CA LEU A 230 11.17 14.83 10.32
C LEU A 230 12.59 14.31 10.56
N SER A 231 12.91 13.07 10.20
CA SER A 231 14.28 12.53 10.34
C SER A 231 15.18 12.85 9.14
N TYR A 232 14.65 13.53 8.13
CA TYR A 232 15.45 14.01 7.01
C TYR A 232 16.21 15.29 7.38
N PRO A 233 17.42 15.53 6.84
CA PRO A 233 18.17 16.76 7.07
C PRO A 233 17.34 18.00 6.72
N ARG A 234 17.49 19.07 7.50
CA ARG A 234 16.78 20.34 7.30
C ARG A 234 17.77 21.49 7.16
N ALA A 235 17.53 22.40 6.23
CA ALA A 235 18.37 23.58 6.01
C ALA A 235 17.53 24.83 5.72
N ALA A 236 18.02 26.00 6.12
CA ALA A 236 17.33 27.28 5.90
C ALA A 236 17.49 27.85 4.49
N THR A 237 18.27 27.17 3.63
CA THR A 237 18.53 27.58 2.25
C THR A 237 17.32 27.31 1.35
N GLY A 238 17.16 28.11 0.30
CA GLY A 238 16.00 28.00 -0.60
C GLY A 238 15.96 26.72 -1.45
N ASP A 239 14.85 26.53 -2.15
CA ASP A 239 14.69 25.46 -3.14
C ASP A 239 15.74 25.50 -4.27
N ARG A 240 16.15 24.33 -4.75
CA ARG A 240 17.16 24.10 -5.83
C ARG A 240 18.62 24.42 -5.50
N THR A 241 18.92 25.05 -4.36
CA THR A 241 20.30 25.23 -3.89
C THR A 241 20.72 24.18 -2.86
N ARG A 242 19.76 23.41 -2.34
CA ARG A 242 19.96 22.37 -1.32
C ARG A 242 20.31 21.01 -1.94
N PRO A 243 21.07 20.15 -1.23
CA PRO A 243 21.19 18.74 -1.58
C PRO A 243 19.82 18.08 -1.69
N PHE A 244 19.71 17.10 -2.59
CA PHE A 244 18.51 16.27 -2.70
C PHE A 244 18.25 15.55 -1.38
N GLY A 245 16.97 15.45 -0.97
CA GLY A 245 16.59 14.82 0.29
C GLY A 245 16.75 15.70 1.54
N THR A 246 17.11 16.98 1.39
CA THR A 246 17.08 17.96 2.48
C THR A 246 15.80 18.79 2.43
N LEU A 247 15.08 18.91 3.55
CA LEU A 247 13.88 19.73 3.73
C LEU A 247 14.24 21.19 4.03
N GLU A 248 13.34 22.12 3.70
CA GLU A 248 13.58 23.53 3.99
C GLU A 248 12.99 23.82 5.36
N LYS A 249 13.80 24.40 6.24
CA LYS A 249 13.34 24.91 7.51
C LYS A 249 13.23 26.43 7.52
N MET A 250 12.23 26.92 8.21
CA MET A 250 12.15 28.28 8.74
C MET A 250 12.29 28.16 10.25
N VAL A 251 13.01 29.10 10.87
CA VAL A 251 13.14 29.17 12.32
C VAL A 251 12.26 30.32 12.78
N ALA A 252 11.36 30.06 13.72
CA ALA A 252 10.55 31.10 14.36
C ALA A 252 11.47 32.05 15.15
N ALA A 253 11.12 33.33 15.18
CA ALA A 253 11.92 34.36 15.82
C ALA A 253 11.82 34.35 17.36
N GLY A 254 10.81 33.68 17.91
CA GLY A 254 10.58 33.53 19.35
C GLY A 254 10.12 32.13 19.73
N ASP A 255 9.67 31.99 20.97
CA ASP A 255 9.27 30.70 21.57
C ASP A 255 7.98 30.13 20.95
N ASP A 256 7.11 31.01 20.43
CA ASP A 256 5.85 30.65 19.79
C ASP A 256 5.80 31.15 18.33
N PRO A 257 5.29 30.34 17.39
CA PRO A 257 5.10 30.75 16.01
C PRO A 257 4.05 31.85 15.87
N THR A 258 4.38 32.89 15.12
CA THR A 258 3.51 34.04 14.86
C THR A 258 2.68 33.86 13.59
N ALA A 259 1.59 34.64 13.45
CA ALA A 259 0.75 34.61 12.25
C ALA A 259 1.53 34.99 10.98
N ASP A 260 2.47 35.94 11.06
CA ASP A 260 3.28 36.37 9.93
C ASP A 260 4.23 35.26 9.46
N GLU A 261 4.83 34.51 10.40
CA GLU A 261 5.71 33.37 10.06
C GLU A 261 4.94 32.23 9.39
N LEU A 262 3.70 31.97 9.79
CA LEU A 262 2.83 31.01 9.11
C LEU A 262 2.53 31.43 7.67
N ILE A 263 2.26 32.72 7.45
CA ILE A 263 2.06 33.27 6.11
C ILE A 263 3.34 33.10 5.30
N ASP A 264 4.49 33.48 5.84
CA ASP A 264 5.77 33.35 5.16
C ASP A 264 6.10 31.89 4.81
N LEU A 265 5.76 30.94 5.67
CA LEU A 265 5.96 29.51 5.40
C LEU A 265 5.11 29.03 4.21
N VAL A 266 3.84 29.45 4.11
CA VAL A 266 2.99 29.17 2.94
C VAL A 266 3.59 29.77 1.68
N PHE A 267 4.12 30.99 1.77
CA PHE A 267 4.67 31.70 0.63
C PHE A 267 6.05 31.19 0.18
N LYS A 268 6.82 30.56 1.10
CA LYS A 268 8.02 29.79 0.76
C LYS A 268 7.72 28.56 -0.09
N LEU A 269 6.57 27.93 0.09
CA LEU A 269 6.17 26.81 -0.73
C LEU A 269 5.86 27.29 -2.17
N ARG A 270 6.51 26.69 -3.18
CA ARG A 270 6.28 27.07 -4.58
C ARG A 270 4.84 26.85 -4.98
N ARG A 271 4.34 27.69 -5.91
CA ARG A 271 2.97 27.63 -6.44
C ARG A 271 2.51 26.22 -6.86
N ARG A 272 3.42 25.40 -7.42
CA ARG A 272 3.12 24.03 -7.84
C ARG A 272 2.70 23.11 -6.69
N TYR A 273 3.32 23.28 -5.52
CA TYR A 273 3.06 22.47 -4.32
C TYR A 273 1.96 23.10 -3.46
N ARG A 274 1.86 24.44 -3.46
CA ARG A 274 0.84 25.17 -2.69
C ARG A 274 -0.60 24.76 -3.00
N LYS A 275 -0.90 24.37 -4.25
CA LYS A 275 -2.26 23.98 -4.66
C LYS A 275 -2.86 22.85 -3.80
N ASN A 276 -2.04 21.88 -3.39
CA ASN A 276 -2.47 20.70 -2.64
C ASN A 276 -1.79 20.64 -1.27
N ALA A 277 -1.37 21.79 -0.74
CA ALA A 277 -0.67 21.84 0.53
C ALA A 277 -1.62 21.54 1.68
N VAL A 278 -1.11 20.79 2.66
CA VAL A 278 -1.78 20.43 3.91
C VAL A 278 -0.87 20.85 5.06
N TRP A 279 -1.45 21.42 6.11
CA TRP A 279 -0.77 21.69 7.36
C TRP A 279 -0.75 20.44 8.24
N VAL A 280 0.38 20.21 8.89
CA VAL A 280 0.59 19.09 9.82
C VAL A 280 1.21 19.65 11.10
N MET A 281 0.58 19.38 12.23
CA MET A 281 1.00 19.80 13.57
C MET A 281 0.35 18.92 14.64
N ASN A 282 0.82 18.94 15.88
CA ASN A 282 0.12 18.29 16.99
C ASN A 282 -1.00 19.18 17.56
N SER A 283 -1.89 18.59 18.38
CA SER A 283 -3.02 19.32 18.97
C SER A 283 -2.60 20.48 19.88
N ASN A 284 -1.47 20.35 20.60
CA ASN A 284 -0.95 21.40 21.46
C ASN A 284 -0.54 22.65 20.66
N SER A 285 0.14 22.45 19.53
CA SER A 285 0.54 23.51 18.61
C SER A 285 -0.68 24.16 17.96
N ALA A 286 -1.69 23.37 17.58
CA ALA A 286 -2.94 23.91 17.08
C ALA A 286 -3.66 24.78 18.12
N ALA A 287 -3.74 24.33 19.37
CA ALA A 287 -4.34 25.10 20.46
C ALA A 287 -3.60 26.42 20.71
N MET A 288 -2.29 26.44 20.55
CA MET A 288 -1.47 27.65 20.62
C MET A 288 -1.79 28.61 19.48
N LEU A 289 -1.91 28.11 18.24
CA LEU A 289 -2.30 28.94 17.09
C LEU A 289 -3.72 29.51 17.23
N GLN A 290 -4.66 28.74 17.78
CA GLN A 290 -6.02 29.24 18.04
C GLN A 290 -6.05 30.37 19.08
N LYS A 291 -5.08 30.42 20.00
CA LYS A 291 -4.98 31.47 21.02
C LYS A 291 -4.45 32.80 20.46
N ILE A 292 -3.95 32.83 19.22
CA ILE A 292 -3.47 34.07 18.59
C ILE A 292 -4.63 35.03 18.37
N LYS A 293 -4.48 36.26 18.87
CA LYS A 293 -5.48 37.33 18.82
C LYS A 293 -5.01 38.51 17.99
N ASN A 294 -5.96 39.22 17.38
CA ASN A 294 -5.71 40.52 16.78
C ASN A 294 -5.61 41.63 17.86
N GLY A 295 -5.27 42.85 17.46
CA GLY A 295 -5.19 44.00 18.37
C GLY A 295 -6.51 44.37 19.08
N ASN A 296 -7.64 43.85 18.60
CA ASN A 296 -8.96 44.04 19.21
C ASN A 296 -9.34 42.91 20.19
N GLY A 297 -8.49 41.90 20.36
CA GLY A 297 -8.72 40.74 21.24
C GLY A 297 -9.50 39.59 20.61
N ASP A 298 -9.84 39.65 19.32
CA ASP A 298 -10.49 38.57 18.60
C ASP A 298 -9.49 37.50 18.17
N TYR A 299 -9.86 36.22 18.32
CA TYR A 299 -9.10 35.10 17.77
C TYR A 299 -9.00 35.18 16.24
N ILE A 300 -7.77 35.05 15.73
CA ILE A 300 -7.46 35.12 14.28
C ILE A 300 -7.94 33.85 13.58
N TRP A 301 -7.66 32.70 14.18
CA TRP A 301 -8.09 31.41 13.69
C TRP A 301 -9.21 30.88 14.59
N ARG A 302 -10.30 30.45 13.97
CA ARG A 302 -11.44 29.84 14.65
C ARG A 302 -11.80 28.58 13.89
N ASP A 303 -12.13 27.55 14.66
CA ASP A 303 -12.72 26.32 14.13
C ASP A 303 -14.05 26.66 13.43
N ARG A 304 -14.40 25.86 12.42
CA ARG A 304 -15.67 25.98 11.71
C ARG A 304 -16.79 25.40 12.57
N LEU A 305 -17.92 26.09 12.58
CA LEU A 305 -19.11 25.65 13.33
C LEU A 305 -19.82 24.41 12.74
N GLN A 306 -19.36 23.89 11.60
CA GLN A 306 -20.01 22.81 10.86
C GLN A 306 -19.23 21.50 11.01
N ALA A 307 -19.91 20.48 11.55
CA ALA A 307 -19.32 19.16 11.75
C ALA A 307 -18.91 18.50 10.41
N GLY A 308 -17.70 17.94 10.39
CA GLY A 308 -17.20 17.08 9.29
C GLY A 308 -16.31 17.76 8.25
N ASP A 309 -16.18 19.09 8.25
CA ASP A 309 -15.20 19.78 7.40
C ASP A 309 -13.84 19.86 8.12
N PRO A 310 -12.71 19.58 7.43
CA PRO A 310 -11.40 19.74 8.04
C PRO A 310 -11.13 21.21 8.36
N ASP A 311 -10.45 21.42 9.48
CA ASP A 311 -9.96 22.72 9.90
C ASP A 311 -9.15 23.40 8.80
N MET A 312 -9.40 24.69 8.56
CA MET A 312 -8.69 25.45 7.52
C MET A 312 -7.86 26.57 8.13
N LEU A 313 -6.57 26.56 7.82
CA LEU A 313 -5.61 27.59 8.20
C LEU A 313 -4.99 28.20 6.94
N LEU A 314 -5.14 29.52 6.75
CA LEU A 314 -4.63 30.26 5.59
C LEU A 314 -5.03 29.66 4.22
N GLY A 315 -6.23 29.06 4.15
CA GLY A 315 -6.78 28.47 2.92
C GLY A 315 -6.31 27.04 2.62
N HIS A 316 -5.62 26.40 3.57
CA HIS A 316 -5.17 25.00 3.48
C HIS A 316 -5.76 24.16 4.62
N PRO A 317 -6.10 22.88 4.39
CA PRO A 317 -6.58 22.00 5.44
C PRO A 317 -5.48 21.70 6.48
N VAL A 318 -5.88 21.48 7.72
CA VAL A 318 -5.02 21.10 8.86
C VAL A 318 -5.29 19.65 9.21
N ARG A 319 -4.22 18.88 9.39
CA ARG A 319 -4.25 17.52 9.94
C ARG A 319 -3.46 17.47 11.23
N TYR A 320 -4.04 16.81 12.23
CA TYR A 320 -3.46 16.66 13.54
C TYR A 320 -2.66 15.37 13.58
N LEU A 321 -1.35 15.48 13.74
CA LEU A 321 -0.47 14.35 14.00
C LEU A 321 0.08 14.53 15.40
N GLU A 322 -0.44 13.77 16.36
CA GLU A 322 -0.03 13.86 17.76
C GLU A 322 1.45 13.50 17.97
N ASN A 323 2.01 12.73 17.03
CA ASN A 323 3.42 12.36 17.02
C ASN A 323 4.37 13.52 16.59
N MET A 324 3.85 14.67 16.17
CA MET A 324 4.68 15.86 15.96
C MET A 324 5.19 16.41 17.31
N PRO A 325 6.44 16.90 17.38
CA PRO A 325 6.97 17.43 18.63
C PRO A 325 6.24 18.73 19.03
N ASP A 326 6.15 18.96 20.33
CA ASP A 326 5.67 20.22 20.91
C ASP A 326 6.60 21.40 20.56
N ALA A 327 6.12 22.62 20.81
CA ALA A 327 6.92 23.84 20.69
C ALA A 327 7.97 23.94 21.78
N GLU A 328 9.07 23.24 21.55
CA GLU A 328 10.30 23.33 22.31
C GLU A 328 11.44 23.87 21.44
N PRO A 329 12.46 24.51 22.04
CA PRO A 329 13.61 25.03 21.32
C PRO A 329 14.28 23.99 20.41
N GLY A 330 14.54 24.36 19.15
CA GLY A 330 15.15 23.50 18.14
C GLY A 330 14.28 22.36 17.60
N LYS A 331 12.99 22.27 17.99
CA LYS A 331 12.07 21.23 17.50
C LYS A 331 11.26 21.68 16.27
N PRO A 332 10.99 20.78 15.31
CA PRO A 332 10.13 21.03 14.15
C PRO A 332 8.65 20.88 14.50
N VAL A 333 7.99 21.98 14.84
CA VAL A 333 6.63 21.97 15.41
C VAL A 333 5.55 21.87 14.35
N ILE A 334 5.74 22.55 13.21
CA ILE A 334 4.72 22.66 12.17
C ILE A 334 5.35 22.32 10.82
N ALA A 335 4.62 21.57 9.99
CA ALA A 335 4.97 21.34 8.60
C ALA A 335 3.83 21.75 7.66
N ILE A 336 4.20 22.23 6.47
CA ILE A 336 3.25 22.44 5.38
C ILE A 336 3.82 21.89 4.08
N GLY A 337 3.00 21.18 3.32
CA GLY A 337 3.45 20.67 2.03
C GLY A 337 2.42 19.87 1.26
N ASP A 338 2.77 19.58 0.01
CA ASP A 338 2.08 18.59 -0.81
C ASP A 338 2.63 17.21 -0.43
N PHE A 339 2.13 16.63 0.66
CA PHE A 339 2.57 15.33 1.17
C PHE A 339 2.35 14.20 0.16
N LYS A 340 1.29 14.29 -0.68
CA LYS A 340 1.06 13.33 -1.77
C LYS A 340 2.24 13.25 -2.73
N ARG A 341 2.95 14.35 -2.98
CA ARG A 341 4.16 14.36 -3.81
C ARG A 341 5.44 14.21 -3.00
N GLY A 342 5.47 14.77 -1.80
CA GLY A 342 6.65 14.85 -0.96
C GLY A 342 7.03 13.52 -0.34
N TYR A 343 6.07 12.75 0.16
CA TYR A 343 6.33 11.58 0.99
C TYR A 343 5.49 10.37 0.54
N PHE A 344 6.15 9.23 0.36
CA PHE A 344 5.51 8.00 -0.09
C PHE A 344 5.52 6.98 1.05
N ILE A 345 4.36 6.37 1.27
CA ILE A 345 4.20 5.21 2.12
C ILE A 345 4.21 3.99 1.20
N VAL A 346 4.98 2.98 1.57
CA VAL A 346 5.17 1.78 0.76
C VAL A 346 4.85 0.55 1.59
N ASP A 347 3.81 -0.16 1.19
CA ASP A 347 3.44 -1.45 1.77
C ASP A 347 3.92 -2.61 0.89
N HIS A 348 4.05 -3.78 1.48
CA HIS A 348 4.21 -5.01 0.71
C HIS A 348 2.84 -5.43 0.13
N GLU A 349 2.83 -6.04 -1.07
CA GLU A 349 1.61 -6.46 -1.76
C GLU A 349 0.74 -7.44 -0.94
N THR A 350 1.35 -8.19 -0.02
CA THR A 350 0.61 -9.10 0.88
C THR A 350 -0.21 -8.38 1.95
N GLY A 351 -0.01 -7.08 2.16
CA GLY A 351 -0.67 -6.33 3.24
C GLY A 351 -0.30 -6.83 4.65
N THR A 352 -1.23 -6.64 5.57
CA THR A 352 -1.23 -7.23 6.92
C THR A 352 -1.52 -8.72 6.83
N ARG A 353 -0.84 -9.52 7.66
CA ARG A 353 -1.00 -10.97 7.72
C ARG A 353 -1.20 -11.40 9.15
N THR A 354 -2.35 -12.00 9.44
CA THR A 354 -2.66 -12.51 10.78
C THR A 354 -2.60 -14.03 10.81
N ARG A 355 -1.88 -14.61 11.79
CA ARG A 355 -1.71 -16.05 11.95
C ARG A 355 -1.93 -16.46 13.40
N PRO A 356 -2.87 -17.38 13.70
CA PRO A 356 -2.97 -17.95 15.03
C PRO A 356 -1.86 -18.97 15.29
N ASP A 357 -1.33 -18.99 16.51
CA ASP A 357 -0.38 -19.98 17.01
C ASP A 357 -0.89 -20.56 18.34
N ASN A 358 -1.40 -21.79 18.25
CA ASN A 358 -1.85 -22.61 19.37
C ASN A 358 -0.93 -23.83 19.62
N ILE A 359 0.18 -23.95 18.89
CA ILE A 359 1.04 -25.15 18.91
C ILE A 359 2.33 -24.87 19.69
N THR A 360 2.92 -23.68 19.55
CA THR A 360 4.26 -23.39 20.09
C THR A 360 4.32 -23.43 21.61
N GLU A 361 3.21 -23.13 22.30
CA GLU A 361 3.12 -23.17 23.77
C GLU A 361 1.76 -23.75 24.18
N PRO A 362 1.66 -25.06 24.47
CA PRO A 362 0.40 -25.70 24.83
C PRO A 362 -0.31 -25.01 26.00
N GLY A 363 -1.62 -24.81 25.88
CA GLY A 363 -2.46 -24.09 26.86
C GLY A 363 -2.54 -22.57 26.62
N PHE A 364 -1.73 -22.04 25.71
CA PHE A 364 -1.79 -20.65 25.28
C PHE A 364 -2.22 -20.54 23.82
N TYR A 365 -2.89 -19.44 23.52
CA TYR A 365 -3.25 -19.02 22.17
C TYR A 365 -2.57 -17.70 21.88
N LYS A 366 -1.86 -17.61 20.76
CA LYS A 366 -1.14 -16.40 20.36
C LYS A 366 -1.62 -15.96 18.99
N VAL A 367 -1.70 -14.65 18.77
CA VAL A 367 -2.09 -14.08 17.48
C VAL A 367 -0.91 -13.31 16.92
N HIS A 368 -0.31 -13.83 15.86
CA HIS A 368 0.83 -13.20 15.18
C HIS A 368 0.34 -12.38 14.00
N THR A 369 0.33 -11.05 14.17
CA THR A 369 -0.02 -10.12 13.09
C THR A 369 1.26 -9.43 12.61
N ASP A 370 1.57 -9.54 11.31
CA ASP A 370 2.76 -8.92 10.73
C ASP A 370 2.51 -8.19 9.40
N LYS A 371 3.17 -7.05 9.25
CA LYS A 371 3.13 -6.20 8.06
C LYS A 371 4.53 -5.69 7.73
N TYR A 372 4.76 -5.34 6.47
CA TYR A 372 5.94 -4.59 6.06
C TYR A 372 5.57 -3.14 5.76
N LEU A 373 6.25 -2.21 6.44
CA LEU A 373 6.08 -0.77 6.27
C LEU A 373 7.38 -0.13 5.77
N GLY A 374 7.27 0.66 4.72
CA GLY A 374 8.29 1.57 4.24
C GLY A 374 7.73 2.99 4.18
N GLY A 375 8.58 3.97 4.48
CA GLY A 375 8.23 5.38 4.37
C GLY A 375 9.46 6.17 3.95
N GLY A 376 9.30 7.09 3.01
CA GLY A 376 10.41 7.92 2.57
C GLY A 376 10.03 9.15 1.77
N LEU A 377 10.90 10.17 1.88
CA LEU A 377 10.83 11.43 1.17
C LEU A 377 11.23 11.26 -0.29
N VAL A 378 10.32 11.62 -1.20
CA VAL A 378 10.47 11.54 -2.65
C VAL A 378 10.75 12.90 -3.27
N ASP A 379 10.09 13.96 -2.81
CA ASP A 379 10.33 15.34 -3.27
C ASP A 379 10.53 16.28 -2.07
N SER A 380 11.80 16.60 -1.79
CA SER A 380 12.16 17.43 -0.63
C SER A 380 11.82 18.92 -0.80
N ASN A 381 11.37 19.36 -1.98
CA ASN A 381 10.88 20.73 -2.17
C ASN A 381 9.37 20.86 -1.87
N ALA A 382 8.67 19.73 -1.76
CA ALA A 382 7.22 19.70 -1.57
C ALA A 382 6.80 19.96 -0.12
N ILE A 383 7.72 19.86 0.85
CA ILE A 383 7.46 19.99 2.29
C ILE A 383 8.38 21.08 2.86
N LYS A 384 7.81 21.94 3.71
CA LYS A 384 8.47 22.98 4.48
C LYS A 384 8.18 22.76 5.96
N VAL A 385 9.14 23.07 6.80
CA VAL A 385 9.07 22.86 8.25
C VAL A 385 9.35 24.18 8.96
N LEU A 386 8.59 24.44 10.02
CA LEU A 386 8.84 25.52 10.97
C LEU A 386 9.42 24.91 12.25
N GLU A 387 10.58 25.40 12.64
CA GLU A 387 11.26 25.05 13.90
C GLU A 387 11.19 26.23 14.86
N ILE A 388 11.15 25.97 16.17
CA ILE A 388 11.39 27.01 17.18
C ILE A 388 12.90 27.30 17.24
N ALA A 389 13.27 28.55 17.50
CA ALA A 389 14.65 28.92 17.75
C ALA A 389 15.29 28.06 18.86
N GLU A 390 16.60 27.82 18.76
CA GLU A 390 17.36 27.08 19.78
C GLU A 390 17.58 27.89 21.07
#